data_AF-A0A661VMM6-F1
#
_entry.id   AF-A0A661VMM6-F1
#
_cell.length_a   1.000
_cell.length_b   1.000
_cell.length_c   1.000
_cell.angle_alpha   90.00
_cell.angle_beta   90.00
_cell.angle_gamma   90.00
#
_symmetry.space_group_name_H-M   'P 1'
#
loop_
_entity.id
_entity.type
_entity.pdbx_description
1 polymer ?
#
loop_
_entity_poly.entity_id
_entity_poly.type
_entity_poly.pdbx_seq_one_letter_code
_entity_poly.pdbx_strand_id
1 'polypeptide(L)'
;MDKGPHNQDTRSNHDVGAKLRSSSADEPIGFTELWCPENDDQPRGPVAILLEAGKITADDFKAALEHQKNNRRLGILDALVETKAVDEVTVQEAVAAYFNIPFQPIKPEDVDPDIFKLLDSEFIKRRRVIPIKRDGNKIVVG
;
A
#
# COMPACT_ATOMS: atom_id res chain seq x y z
N MET A 1 6.90 80.52 5.69
CA MET A 1 6.23 79.20 5.69
C MET A 1 7.05 78.28 4.79
N ASP A 2 8.20 77.82 5.28
CA ASP A 2 8.41 76.51 5.92
C ASP A 2 8.29 75.31 4.95
N LYS A 3 9.44 74.70 4.66
CA LYS A 3 9.60 73.43 3.95
C LYS A 3 9.90 72.37 5.01
N GLY A 4 9.03 71.37 5.15
CA GLY A 4 9.24 70.21 6.02
C GLY A 4 9.17 68.90 5.22
N PRO A 5 10.24 68.08 5.20
CA PRO A 5 10.31 66.83 4.46
C PRO A 5 9.74 65.64 5.25
N HIS A 6 9.21 64.65 4.55
CA HIS A 6 8.93 63.33 5.11
C HIS A 6 10.25 62.55 5.20
N ASN A 7 10.84 62.50 6.40
CA ASN A 7 11.87 61.54 6.78
C ASN A 7 11.28 60.62 7.85
N GLN A 8 11.28 59.32 7.59
CA GLN A 8 11.38 58.35 8.68
C GLN A 8 12.68 57.57 8.48
N ASP A 9 13.64 57.99 9.27
CA ASP A 9 14.67 57.15 9.88
C ASP A 9 14.04 55.79 10.29
N THR A 10 14.69 54.65 10.12
CA THR A 10 15.84 54.28 10.94
C THR A 10 16.40 52.93 10.48
N ARG A 11 17.74 52.89 10.37
CA ARG A 11 18.70 51.94 11.00
C ARG A 11 18.38 50.44 10.96
N SER A 12 19.32 49.51 10.82
CA SER A 12 20.75 49.48 10.56
C SER A 12 21.11 47.99 10.68
N ASN A 13 21.95 47.49 9.79
CA ASN A 13 22.53 46.15 9.84
C ASN A 13 23.46 46.02 11.06
N HIS A 14 23.30 45.00 11.91
CA HIS A 14 24.42 44.31 12.59
C HIS A 14 23.98 42.97 13.22
N ASP A 15 24.31 41.90 12.50
CA ASP A 15 25.23 40.82 12.88
C ASP A 15 25.17 40.11 14.26
N VAL A 16 25.53 38.82 14.17
CA VAL A 16 26.00 37.82 15.16
C VAL A 16 25.13 37.43 16.37
N GLY A 17 24.81 36.14 16.44
CA GLY A 17 24.55 35.48 17.72
C GLY A 17 23.90 34.11 17.63
N ALA A 18 24.71 33.07 17.43
CA ALA A 18 24.33 31.70 17.77
C ALA A 18 23.83 31.66 19.22
N LYS A 19 22.58 31.22 19.45
CA LYS A 19 22.10 30.90 20.79
C LYS A 19 21.21 29.66 20.76
N LEU A 20 21.88 28.55 21.06
CA LEU A 20 21.41 27.40 21.82
C LEU A 20 20.13 26.67 21.35
N ARG A 21 20.35 25.41 20.98
CA ARG A 21 19.53 24.28 21.41
C ARG A 21 19.10 24.49 22.87
N SER A 22 17.87 24.91 23.11
CA SER A 22 17.21 24.68 24.40
C SER A 22 16.34 23.46 24.24
N SER A 23 16.80 22.34 24.80
CA SER A 23 15.92 21.27 25.21
C SER A 23 15.00 21.83 26.31
N SER A 24 13.83 22.33 25.94
CA SER A 24 12.71 22.42 26.86
C SER A 24 12.05 21.04 26.87
N ALA A 25 12.51 20.19 27.78
CA ALA A 25 11.70 19.10 28.29
C ALA A 25 10.47 19.74 28.96
N ASP A 26 9.29 19.18 28.72
CA ASP A 26 7.96 19.63 29.18
C ASP A 26 7.21 20.66 28.32
N GLU A 27 7.27 20.55 26.99
CA GLU A 27 6.05 20.85 26.21
C GLU A 27 5.13 19.63 26.27
N PRO A 28 3.85 19.77 26.68
CA PRO A 28 2.92 18.66 26.63
C PRO A 28 2.75 18.26 25.16
N ILE A 29 3.11 17.02 24.84
CA ILE A 29 2.90 16.41 23.52
C ILE A 29 1.47 16.74 23.09
N GLY A 30 1.31 17.51 22.03
CA GLY A 30 0.02 18.05 21.62
C GLY A 30 -0.96 16.94 21.29
N PHE A 31 -2.27 17.14 21.51
CA PHE A 31 -3.29 16.12 21.25
C PHE A 31 -3.23 15.56 19.82
N THR A 32 -2.96 16.40 18.82
CA THR A 32 -2.79 15.99 17.41
C THR A 32 -1.56 15.10 17.19
N GLU A 33 -0.56 15.21 18.05
CA GLU A 33 0.67 14.41 18.01
C GLU A 33 0.54 13.12 18.83
N LEU A 34 -0.29 13.15 19.88
CA LEU A 34 -0.64 11.99 20.71
C LEU A 34 -1.76 11.12 20.08
N TRP A 35 -2.61 11.73 19.26
CA TRP A 35 -3.81 11.15 18.68
C TRP A 35 -4.06 11.76 17.29
N CYS A 36 -3.63 11.03 16.25
CA CYS A 36 -3.93 11.35 14.86
C CYS A 36 -4.80 10.21 14.29
N PRO A 37 -6.14 10.26 14.44
CA PRO A 37 -7.03 9.19 14.01
C PRO A 37 -7.19 9.13 12.48
N GLU A 38 -6.54 10.03 11.74
CA GLU A 38 -6.68 10.16 10.29
C GLU A 38 -5.31 10.20 9.61
N ASN A 39 -4.90 9.05 9.11
CA ASN A 39 -4.28 8.90 7.80
C ASN A 39 -4.85 7.62 7.20
N ASP A 40 -6.13 7.66 6.85
CA ASP A 40 -6.83 6.55 6.20
C ASP A 40 -6.40 6.35 4.73
N ASP A 41 -5.51 7.23 4.23
CA ASP A 41 -4.89 7.14 2.91
C ASP A 41 -3.73 6.13 2.85
N GLN A 42 -3.39 5.50 3.99
CA GLN A 42 -2.35 4.49 3.98
C GLN A 42 -2.86 3.23 3.26
N PRO A 43 -2.15 2.77 2.21
CA PRO A 43 -2.58 1.60 1.44
C PRO A 43 -2.67 0.41 2.38
N ARG A 44 -3.88 -0.12 2.54
CA ARG A 44 -4.15 -1.36 3.28
C ARG A 44 -4.25 -2.53 2.32
N GLY A 45 -4.19 -3.75 2.85
CA GLY A 45 -4.36 -4.94 2.04
C GLY A 45 -3.10 -5.31 1.25
N PRO A 46 -3.25 -6.04 0.13
CA PRO A 46 -2.13 -6.47 -0.72
C PRO A 46 -1.30 -5.31 -1.28
N VAL A 47 -1.87 -4.12 -1.41
CA VAL A 47 -1.15 -2.92 -1.88
C VAL A 47 -0.05 -2.50 -0.90
N ALA A 48 -0.28 -2.65 0.41
CA ALA A 48 0.73 -2.38 1.43
C ALA A 48 1.98 -3.23 1.19
N ILE A 49 1.76 -4.52 0.91
CA ILE A 49 2.84 -5.48 0.66
C ILE A 49 3.60 -5.13 -0.61
N LEU A 50 2.92 -4.67 -1.67
CA LEU A 50 3.58 -4.24 -2.89
C LEU A 50 4.48 -3.01 -2.65
N LEU A 51 4.07 -2.07 -1.81
CA LEU A 51 4.87 -0.90 -1.44
C LEU A 51 6.04 -1.24 -0.52
N GLU A 52 5.78 -2.05 0.50
CA GLU A 52 6.81 -2.53 1.45
C GLU A 52 7.88 -3.35 0.73
N ALA A 53 7.49 -4.18 -0.25
CA ALA A 53 8.39 -4.95 -1.08
C ALA A 53 9.06 -4.12 -2.21
N GLY A 54 8.73 -2.83 -2.34
CA GLY A 54 9.28 -1.94 -3.38
C GLY A 54 8.88 -2.34 -4.81
N LYS A 55 7.78 -3.08 -4.97
CA LYS A 55 7.25 -3.52 -6.27
C LYS A 55 6.51 -2.42 -7.00
N ILE A 56 5.95 -1.48 -6.24
CA ILE A 56 5.31 -0.26 -6.75
C ILE A 56 5.80 0.94 -5.94
N THR A 57 5.71 2.14 -6.51
CA THR A 57 5.99 3.39 -5.80
C THR A 57 4.71 4.05 -5.28
N ALA A 58 4.87 5.03 -4.38
CA ALA A 58 3.75 5.84 -3.92
C ALA A 58 3.07 6.62 -5.06
N ASP A 59 3.83 6.99 -6.10
CA ASP A 59 3.30 7.69 -7.26
C ASP A 59 2.52 6.75 -8.18
N ASP A 60 2.97 5.50 -8.33
CA ASP A 60 2.22 4.46 -9.05
C ASP A 60 0.88 4.17 -8.37
N PHE A 61 0.88 4.10 -7.04
CA PHE A 61 -0.34 3.92 -6.26
C PHE A 61 -1.33 5.07 -6.45
N LYS A 62 -0.84 6.33 -6.42
CA LYS A 62 -1.68 7.51 -6.70
C LYS A 62 -2.24 7.49 -8.11
N ALA A 63 -1.43 7.15 -9.12
CA ALA A 63 -1.86 7.05 -10.50
C ALA A 63 -2.95 5.97 -10.67
N ALA A 64 -2.79 4.82 -10.01
CA ALA A 64 -3.78 3.76 -10.00
C ALA A 64 -5.09 4.17 -9.28
N LEU A 65 -5.02 4.93 -8.19
CA LEU A 65 -6.22 5.49 -7.54
C LEU A 65 -6.98 6.45 -8.46
N GLU A 66 -6.29 7.33 -9.19
CA GLU A 66 -6.93 8.21 -10.16
C GLU A 66 -7.55 7.42 -11.32
N HIS A 67 -6.87 6.37 -11.80
CA HIS A 67 -7.42 5.46 -12.81
C HIS A 67 -8.69 4.75 -12.32
N GLN A 68 -8.70 4.31 -11.07
CA GLN A 68 -9.84 3.68 -10.42
C GLN A 68 -11.03 4.65 -10.25
N LYS A 69 -10.78 5.92 -9.92
CA LYS A 69 -11.84 6.94 -9.81
C LYS A 69 -12.58 7.12 -11.14
N ASN A 70 -11.86 7.06 -12.25
CA ASN A 70 -12.44 7.12 -13.59
C ASN A 70 -13.18 5.83 -13.98
N ASN A 71 -12.79 4.68 -13.40
CA ASN A 71 -13.37 3.37 -13.65
C ASN A 71 -13.85 2.70 -12.35
N ARG A 72 -15.01 3.11 -11.82
CA ARG A 72 -15.51 2.65 -10.51
C ARG A 72 -15.70 1.14 -10.35
N ARG A 73 -15.71 0.36 -11.44
CA ARG A 73 -15.80 -1.12 -11.40
C ARG A 73 -14.45 -1.80 -11.23
N LEU A 74 -13.36 -1.05 -11.42
CA LEU A 74 -12.00 -1.58 -11.39
C LEU A 74 -11.52 -1.69 -9.94
N GLY A 75 -10.91 -2.81 -9.58
CA GLY A 75 -10.18 -2.92 -8.32
C GLY A 75 -8.91 -2.08 -8.36
N ILE A 76 -8.37 -1.73 -7.18
CA ILE A 76 -7.09 -1.01 -7.11
C ILE A 76 -5.92 -1.85 -7.61
N LEU A 77 -5.96 -3.17 -7.41
CA LEU A 77 -4.96 -4.10 -7.91
C LEU A 77 -5.03 -4.21 -9.44
N ASP A 78 -6.24 -4.31 -9.99
CA ASP A 78 -6.45 -4.29 -11.44
C ASP A 78 -5.97 -2.97 -12.05
N ALA A 79 -6.21 -1.84 -11.37
CA ALA A 79 -5.71 -0.52 -11.79
C ALA A 79 -4.18 -0.50 -11.89
N LEU A 80 -3.48 -1.06 -10.91
CA LEU A 80 -2.01 -1.14 -10.91
C LEU A 80 -1.47 -1.99 -12.06
N VAL A 81 -2.19 -3.05 -12.45
CA VAL A 81 -1.82 -3.88 -13.60
C VAL A 81 -2.10 -3.15 -14.92
N GLU A 82 -3.26 -2.52 -15.05
CA GLU A 82 -3.63 -1.77 -16.27
C GLU A 82 -2.73 -0.56 -16.52
N THR A 83 -2.29 0.13 -15.46
CA THR A 83 -1.31 1.22 -15.56
C THR A 83 0.12 0.73 -15.77
N LYS A 84 0.34 -0.59 -15.82
CA LYS A 84 1.66 -1.26 -15.95
C LYS A 84 2.63 -0.94 -14.83
N ALA A 85 2.13 -0.54 -13.65
CA ALA A 85 2.96 -0.34 -12.47
C ALA A 85 3.51 -1.67 -11.92
N VAL A 86 2.74 -2.75 -12.11
CA VAL A 86 3.08 -4.09 -11.62
C VAL A 86 2.47 -5.14 -12.56
N ASP A 87 3.07 -6.32 -12.64
CA ASP A 87 2.51 -7.45 -13.38
C ASP A 87 1.50 -8.26 -12.56
N GLU A 88 0.68 -9.07 -13.23
CA GLU A 88 -0.37 -9.87 -12.60
C GLU A 88 0.18 -10.92 -11.62
N VAL A 89 1.36 -11.50 -11.90
CA VAL A 89 1.96 -12.53 -11.04
C VAL A 89 2.40 -11.91 -9.72
N THR A 90 3.09 -10.78 -9.76
CA THR A 90 3.52 -10.03 -8.58
C THR A 90 2.32 -9.57 -7.73
N VAL A 91 1.20 -9.20 -8.37
CA VAL A 91 -0.05 -8.89 -7.64
C VAL A 91 -0.58 -10.11 -6.91
N GLN A 92 -0.65 -11.27 -7.58
CA GLN A 92 -1.12 -12.49 -6.94
C GLN A 92 -0.21 -12.95 -5.80
N GLU A 93 1.11 -12.78 -5.93
CA GLU A 93 2.08 -13.00 -4.86
C GLU A 93 1.80 -12.11 -3.64
N ALA A 94 1.54 -10.82 -3.86
CA ALA A 94 1.21 -9.90 -2.78
C ALA A 94 -0.13 -10.25 -2.11
N VAL A 95 -1.14 -10.67 -2.88
CA VAL A 95 -2.42 -11.16 -2.33
C VAL A 95 -2.19 -12.39 -1.46
N ALA A 96 -1.41 -13.36 -1.95
CA ALA A 96 -1.08 -14.56 -1.20
C ALA A 96 -0.32 -14.26 0.10
N ALA A 97 0.67 -13.36 0.03
CA ALA A 97 1.41 -12.89 1.20
C ALA A 97 0.49 -12.21 2.23
N TYR A 98 -0.47 -11.40 1.77
CA TYR A 98 -1.44 -10.73 2.65
C TYR A 98 -2.32 -11.71 3.42
N PHE A 99 -2.74 -12.80 2.77
CA PHE A 99 -3.52 -13.87 3.41
C PHE A 99 -2.63 -14.93 4.10
N ASN A 100 -1.31 -14.78 4.08
CA ASN A 100 -0.35 -15.74 4.59
C ASN A 100 -0.57 -17.16 4.02
N ILE A 101 -0.85 -17.23 2.72
CA ILE A 101 -0.99 -18.48 1.97
C ILE A 101 0.19 -18.67 1.01
N PRO A 102 0.63 -19.91 0.73
CA PRO A 102 1.69 -20.15 -0.25
C PRO A 102 1.26 -19.77 -1.66
N PHE A 103 2.15 -19.12 -2.41
CA PHE A 103 2.00 -18.90 -3.84
C PHE A 103 3.02 -19.75 -4.59
N GLN A 104 2.55 -20.77 -5.31
CA GLN A 104 3.41 -21.66 -6.08
C GLN A 104 2.70 -22.16 -7.34
N PRO A 105 3.42 -22.36 -8.46
CA PRO A 105 2.85 -22.99 -9.63
C PRO A 105 2.51 -24.45 -9.30
N ILE A 106 1.26 -24.84 -9.57
CA ILE A 106 0.79 -26.22 -9.39
C ILE A 106 1.05 -26.98 -10.69
N LYS A 107 1.77 -28.10 -10.60
CA LYS A 107 1.99 -29.01 -11.72
C LYS A 107 1.07 -30.23 -11.60
N PRO A 108 0.82 -30.95 -12.71
CA PRO A 108 0.03 -32.18 -12.66
C PRO A 108 0.59 -33.24 -11.69
N GLU A 109 1.90 -33.27 -11.51
CA GLU A 109 2.61 -34.17 -10.58
C GLU A 109 2.36 -33.86 -9.09
N ASP A 110 1.93 -32.64 -8.77
CA ASP A 110 1.62 -32.23 -7.38
C ASP A 110 0.22 -32.65 -6.94
N VAL A 111 -0.64 -33.06 -7.89
CA VAL A 111 -2.05 -33.35 -7.66
C VAL A 111 -2.23 -34.85 -7.44
N ASP A 112 -2.71 -35.21 -6.26
CA ASP A 112 -3.08 -36.57 -5.91
C ASP A 112 -4.31 -37.00 -6.74
N PRO A 113 -4.20 -38.03 -7.61
CA PRO A 113 -5.30 -38.46 -8.48
C PRO A 113 -6.56 -38.90 -7.73
N ASP A 114 -6.44 -39.40 -6.51
CA ASP A 114 -7.59 -39.85 -5.72
C ASP A 114 -8.30 -38.69 -5.04
N ILE A 115 -7.54 -37.66 -4.65
CA ILE A 115 -8.10 -36.39 -4.13
C ILE A 115 -8.72 -35.57 -5.26
N PHE A 116 -8.14 -35.60 -6.46
CA PHE A 116 -8.69 -34.94 -7.65
C PHE A 116 -10.13 -35.37 -7.97
N LYS A 117 -10.44 -36.66 -7.78
CA LYS A 117 -11.77 -37.24 -8.05
C LYS A 117 -12.84 -36.81 -7.05
N LEU A 118 -12.49 -36.12 -5.95
CA LEU A 118 -13.44 -35.69 -4.93
C LEU A 118 -14.33 -34.54 -5.40
N LEU A 119 -13.87 -33.74 -6.35
CA LEU A 119 -14.66 -32.66 -6.95
C LEU A 119 -14.99 -32.99 -8.39
N ASP A 120 -16.22 -32.69 -8.79
CA ASP A 120 -16.65 -32.86 -10.17
C ASP A 120 -15.95 -31.83 -11.09
N SER A 121 -15.76 -32.21 -12.35
CA SER A 121 -14.99 -31.41 -13.31
C SER A 121 -15.67 -30.08 -13.67
N GLU A 122 -17.00 -30.04 -13.61
CA GLU A 122 -17.80 -28.82 -13.83
C GLU A 122 -17.60 -27.82 -12.69
N PHE A 123 -17.53 -28.28 -11.45
CA PHE A 123 -17.30 -27.50 -10.26
C PHE A 123 -15.88 -26.93 -10.26
N ILE A 124 -14.88 -27.76 -10.58
CA ILE A 124 -13.48 -27.35 -10.72
C ILE A 124 -13.37 -26.20 -11.74
N LYS A 125 -13.96 -26.37 -12.93
CA LYS A 125 -13.92 -25.35 -13.99
C LYS A 125 -14.66 -24.07 -13.59
N ARG A 126 -15.88 -24.20 -13.07
CA ARG A 126 -16.74 -23.06 -12.74
C ARG A 126 -16.18 -22.24 -11.58
N ARG A 127 -15.67 -22.90 -10.54
CA ARG A 127 -15.12 -22.22 -9.36
C ARG A 127 -13.63 -21.89 -9.49
N ARG A 128 -12.96 -22.40 -10.53
CA ARG A 128 -11.51 -22.26 -10.73
C ARG A 128 -10.74 -22.69 -9.48
N VAL A 129 -11.08 -23.88 -8.97
CA VAL A 129 -10.47 -24.49 -7.79
C VAL A 129 -10.05 -25.91 -8.12
N ILE A 130 -8.86 -26.32 -7.73
CA ILE A 130 -8.36 -27.68 -7.91
C ILE A 130 -7.97 -28.29 -6.56
N PRO A 131 -8.48 -29.48 -6.21
CA PRO A 131 -8.06 -30.15 -4.99
C PRO A 131 -6.72 -30.83 -5.25
N ILE A 132 -5.70 -30.47 -4.47
CA ILE A 132 -4.30 -30.84 -4.72
C ILE A 132 -3.95 -32.11 -3.96
N LYS A 133 -4.09 -32.07 -2.63
CA LYS A 133 -3.67 -33.17 -1.75
C LYS A 133 -4.42 -33.16 -0.43
N ARG A 134 -4.34 -34.28 0.30
CA ARG A 134 -4.81 -34.38 1.67
C ARG A 134 -3.69 -34.02 2.64
N ASP A 135 -4.02 -33.18 3.62
CA ASP A 135 -3.15 -32.86 4.75
C ASP A 135 -3.89 -33.19 6.05
N GLY A 136 -3.65 -34.40 6.57
CA GLY A 136 -4.38 -34.97 7.71
C GLY A 136 -5.89 -35.05 7.44
N ASN A 137 -6.67 -34.23 8.15
CA ASN A 137 -8.12 -34.15 7.98
C ASN A 137 -8.58 -32.98 7.10
N LYS A 138 -7.66 -32.31 6.41
CA LYS A 138 -7.94 -31.19 5.51
C LYS A 138 -7.61 -31.57 4.07
N ILE A 139 -8.26 -30.92 3.13
CA ILE A 139 -7.91 -30.98 1.70
C ILE A 139 -7.31 -29.63 1.35
N VAL A 140 -6.12 -29.65 0.77
CA VAL A 140 -5.47 -28.45 0.23
C VAL A 140 -6.05 -28.21 -1.16
N VAL A 141 -6.52 -26.99 -1.39
CA VAL A 141 -7.06 -26.53 -2.67
C VAL A 141 -6.22 -25.37 -3.20
N GLY A 142 -6.08 -25.31 -4.52
CA GLY A 142 -5.48 -24.19 -5.24
C GLY A 142 -6.40 -23.65 -6.32
#